data_AF-A0A847WBE4-F1
#
_entry.id   AF-A0A847WBE4-F1
#
_cell.length_a   1.000
_cell.length_b   1.000
_cell.length_c   1.000
_cell.angle_alpha   90.00
_cell.angle_beta   90.00
_cell.angle_gamma   90.00
#
_symmetry.space_group_name_H-M   'P 1'
#
loop_
_entity.id
_entity.type
_entity.pdbx_description
1 polymer ?
#
loop_
_entity_poly.entity_id
_entity_poly.type
_entity_poly.pdbx_seq_one_letter_code
_entity_poly.pdbx_strand_id
1 'polypeptide(L)'
;MKKIISILLLVLLVAALFAGCAPKTPSPAPTNTAPANTTPASQEPTTGKVKTGLAIITSIASSKDAGEADGLAQADSLIAAVIVDANGKIVDCAIDAAQTKVNFNAYGQLVTERDTEFKTKNELGADYGMKKASGIGKEWYEQAEGFAAYVIGKTAAEVRGIAVDEEGRAGGSDLKATITVHIGDFIEVVAKAAENAQDLGAAATDKVSLGTVTNIANSKHAGDSEGFAQIYSTYTAVTRDSAGKITSCIIDASQSNINFDAKGKISTDISAPVASKNELGDAYGMKKASSIGKEWYEQAAAFAKYVTGKTASEVAGISVDEEGLAADTDLKASVTIHVGDFKSVLAKALA
;
A
#
# COMPACT_ATOMS: atom_id res chain seq x y z
N MET A 1 4.72 10.20 51.39
CA MET A 1 5.23 11.41 52.07
C MET A 1 5.05 12.59 51.11
N LYS A 2 3.88 13.25 51.10
CA LYS A 2 3.69 14.61 51.65
C LYS A 2 4.84 15.59 51.37
N LYS A 3 4.64 16.49 50.40
CA LYS A 3 4.95 17.92 50.58
C LYS A 3 3.70 18.74 50.24
N ILE A 4 3.25 19.51 51.23
CA ILE A 4 2.13 20.44 51.19
C ILE A 4 2.75 21.81 51.36
N ILE A 5 2.43 22.78 50.50
CA ILE A 5 2.31 24.19 50.90
C ILE A 5 1.10 24.77 50.17
N SER A 6 0.14 25.25 50.95
CA SER A 6 -0.98 26.10 50.50
C SER A 6 -0.68 27.56 50.84
N ILE A 7 -1.32 28.50 50.15
CA ILE A 7 -1.88 29.78 50.62
C ILE A 7 -2.33 30.55 49.35
N LEU A 8 -3.49 31.18 49.15
CA LEU A 8 -4.82 31.30 49.80
C LEU A 8 -5.25 32.79 49.74
N LEU A 9 -6.53 33.04 49.39
CA LEU A 9 -7.26 34.33 49.55
C LEU A 9 -6.92 35.47 48.54
N LEU A 10 -7.82 36.41 48.16
CA LEU A 10 -9.20 36.69 48.58
C LEU A 10 -10.04 37.42 47.47
N VAL A 11 -11.25 36.90 47.20
CA VAL A 11 -12.56 37.55 46.86
C VAL A 11 -12.64 38.84 46.02
N LEU A 12 -13.46 38.81 44.95
CA LEU A 12 -14.62 39.72 44.83
C LEU A 12 -15.75 39.15 43.95
N LEU A 13 -16.98 39.44 44.36
CA LEU A 13 -18.27 38.91 43.90
C LEU A 13 -19.16 40.09 43.51
N VAL A 14 -19.96 39.98 42.43
CA VAL A 14 -21.34 40.53 42.31
C VAL A 14 -22.04 39.83 41.14
N ALA A 15 -23.33 39.56 41.30
CA ALA A 15 -24.19 38.88 40.31
C ALA A 15 -25.28 39.82 39.76
N ALA A 16 -25.87 39.46 38.63
CA ALA A 16 -27.21 39.91 38.25
C ALA A 16 -27.95 38.81 37.45
N LEU A 17 -29.03 38.29 38.04
CA LEU A 17 -30.00 37.43 37.36
C LEU A 17 -31.09 38.29 36.73
N PHE A 18 -31.65 37.84 35.61
CA PHE A 18 -33.05 38.13 35.27
C PHE A 18 -33.72 36.90 34.66
N ALA A 19 -34.81 36.48 35.30
CA ALA A 19 -35.79 35.54 34.76
C ALA A 19 -37.15 36.24 34.74
N GLY A 20 -37.93 36.04 33.67
CA GLY A 20 -39.27 36.63 33.48
C GLY A 20 -40.30 35.57 33.10
N CYS A 21 -41.55 35.74 33.53
CA CYS A 21 -42.54 34.68 33.64
C CYS A 21 -43.30 34.29 32.34
N ALA A 22 -43.94 33.12 32.40
CA ALA A 22 -44.76 32.47 31.35
C ALA A 22 -46.27 32.82 31.42
N PRO A 23 -47.10 32.17 30.58
CA PRO A 23 -48.33 31.53 31.09
C PRO A 23 -48.53 30.05 30.65
N LYS A 24 -49.48 29.36 31.32
CA LYS A 24 -49.81 27.92 31.25
C LYS A 24 -50.85 27.61 30.13
N THR A 25 -51.31 26.41 29.76
CA THR A 25 -51.32 24.97 30.22
C THR A 25 -51.80 24.11 29.00
N PRO A 26 -51.94 22.75 28.97
CA PRO A 26 -51.55 21.66 29.88
C PRO A 26 -50.80 20.47 29.20
N SER A 27 -50.46 19.42 29.97
CA SER A 27 -49.86 18.15 29.50
C SER A 27 -50.89 17.03 29.35
N PRO A 28 -50.64 16.06 28.46
CA PRO A 28 -50.78 14.64 28.80
C PRO A 28 -49.44 13.88 28.70
N ALA A 29 -49.39 12.68 29.26
CA ALA A 29 -48.23 11.77 29.29
C ALA A 29 -48.47 10.54 28.37
N PRO A 30 -47.66 9.46 28.46
CA PRO A 30 -46.41 9.27 27.73
C PRO A 30 -46.53 8.19 26.64
N THR A 31 -45.65 8.21 25.64
CA THR A 31 -45.57 7.14 24.62
C THR A 31 -44.14 6.73 24.33
N ASN A 32 -43.86 5.43 24.38
CA ASN A 32 -42.57 4.85 24.01
C ASN A 32 -42.22 5.21 22.57
N THR A 33 -40.99 5.70 22.33
CA THR A 33 -40.40 5.76 20.99
C THR A 33 -39.25 4.76 20.93
N ALA A 34 -39.34 3.82 19.97
CA ALA A 34 -38.28 2.84 19.71
C ALA A 34 -37.00 3.53 19.18
N PRO A 35 -35.82 2.88 19.25
CA PRO A 35 -34.59 3.44 18.70
C PRO A 35 -34.74 3.75 17.21
N ALA A 36 -34.23 4.92 16.80
CA ALA A 36 -34.24 5.31 15.40
C ALA A 36 -33.30 4.40 14.59
N ASN A 37 -33.81 3.80 13.52
CA ASN A 37 -32.97 3.17 12.50
C ASN A 37 -32.11 4.25 11.84
N THR A 38 -30.81 4.22 12.10
CA THR A 38 -29.83 5.00 11.33
C THR A 38 -29.61 4.32 9.98
N THR A 39 -30.43 4.70 8.99
CA THR A 39 -30.15 4.38 7.58
C THR A 39 -28.78 4.94 7.21
N PRO A 40 -27.87 4.16 6.57
CA PRO A 40 -26.60 4.68 6.08
C PRO A 40 -26.84 5.84 5.12
N ALA A 41 -26.05 6.92 5.25
CA ALA A 41 -26.13 8.04 4.33
C ALA A 41 -25.79 7.59 2.92
N SER A 42 -26.72 7.77 1.99
CA SER A 42 -26.49 7.58 0.56
C SER A 42 -25.42 8.56 0.10
N GLN A 43 -24.28 8.06 -0.36
CA GLN A 43 -23.24 8.87 -0.97
C GLN A 43 -23.79 9.47 -2.27
N GLU A 44 -23.86 10.81 -2.36
CA GLU A 44 -24.02 11.46 -3.66
C GLU A 44 -22.75 11.21 -4.49
N PRO A 45 -22.87 10.88 -5.79
CA PRO A 45 -21.71 10.69 -6.64
C PRO A 45 -20.99 12.01 -6.83
N THR A 46 -19.73 12.08 -6.39
CA THR A 46 -18.86 13.23 -6.61
C THR A 46 -18.57 13.39 -8.11
N THR A 47 -19.25 14.30 -8.79
CA THR A 47 -19.05 14.63 -10.21
C THR A 47 -17.76 15.43 -10.49
N GLY A 48 -16.77 15.32 -9.59
CA GLY A 48 -15.49 16.01 -9.66
C GLY A 48 -14.38 15.16 -10.26
N LYS A 49 -13.31 15.83 -10.70
CA LYS A 49 -12.03 15.17 -10.98
C LYS A 49 -11.53 14.48 -9.72
N VAL A 50 -11.05 13.25 -9.88
CA VAL A 50 -10.40 12.46 -8.83
C VAL A 50 -8.91 12.28 -9.15
N LYS A 51 -8.16 11.77 -8.18
CA LYS A 51 -6.73 11.48 -8.31
C LYS A 51 -6.43 10.04 -7.93
N THR A 52 -5.52 9.40 -8.65
CA THR A 52 -5.06 8.04 -8.35
C THR A 52 -3.76 8.10 -7.56
N GLY A 53 -3.65 7.31 -6.50
CA GLY A 53 -2.47 7.23 -5.65
C GLY A 53 -1.97 5.79 -5.47
N LEU A 54 -0.67 5.66 -5.21
CA LEU A 54 0.03 4.41 -4.92
C LEU A 54 1.07 4.69 -3.82
N ALA A 55 1.21 3.76 -2.89
CA ALA A 55 2.32 3.72 -1.95
C ALA A 55 2.71 2.28 -1.60
N ILE A 56 3.97 2.12 -1.22
CA ILE A 56 4.55 0.87 -0.77
C ILE A 56 5.27 1.12 0.56
N ILE A 57 5.20 0.16 1.47
CA ILE A 57 6.04 0.07 2.66
C ILE A 57 6.71 -1.30 2.62
N THR A 58 8.05 -1.32 2.53
CA THR A 58 8.83 -2.56 2.47
C THR A 58 9.75 -2.67 3.68
N SER A 59 9.67 -3.80 4.37
CA SER A 59 10.54 -4.18 5.48
C SER A 59 11.31 -5.46 5.16
N ILE A 60 12.59 -5.50 5.52
CA ILE A 60 13.46 -6.68 5.42
C ILE A 60 13.82 -7.28 6.79
N ALA A 61 13.25 -6.74 7.88
CA ALA A 61 13.58 -7.10 9.27
C ALA A 61 13.23 -8.56 9.64
N SER A 62 12.41 -9.24 8.85
CA SER A 62 12.10 -10.67 8.99
C SER A 62 13.26 -11.59 8.56
N SER A 63 14.31 -11.05 7.95
CA SER A 63 15.48 -11.79 7.45
C SER A 63 16.37 -12.35 8.57
N LYS A 64 17.03 -13.48 8.32
CA LYS A 64 17.81 -14.25 9.31
C LYS A 64 19.04 -14.90 8.68
N ASP A 65 20.13 -14.96 9.45
CA ASP A 65 21.32 -15.72 9.11
C ASP A 65 21.02 -17.22 8.91
N ALA A 66 21.88 -17.89 8.16
CA ALA A 66 21.92 -19.35 8.12
C ALA A 66 22.65 -19.92 9.36
N GLY A 67 22.37 -21.19 9.66
CA GLY A 67 23.00 -21.94 10.75
C GLY A 67 22.84 -23.45 10.51
N GLU A 68 22.27 -24.17 11.47
CA GLU A 68 21.84 -25.56 11.26
C GLU A 68 20.68 -25.70 10.26
N ALA A 69 19.88 -24.64 10.13
CA ALA A 69 18.86 -24.47 9.10
C ALA A 69 19.30 -23.41 8.08
N ASP A 70 18.68 -23.42 6.89
CA ASP A 70 18.86 -22.37 5.90
C ASP A 70 18.49 -20.99 6.46
N GLY A 71 19.31 -20.01 6.11
CA GLY A 71 19.02 -18.60 6.29
C GLY A 71 17.88 -18.15 5.39
N LEU A 72 17.42 -16.93 5.66
CA LEU A 72 16.23 -16.36 5.04
C LEU A 72 16.47 -14.89 4.73
N ALA A 73 16.47 -14.53 3.45
CA ALA A 73 16.24 -13.18 3.01
C ALA A 73 14.74 -13.02 2.76
N GLN A 74 14.09 -12.12 3.50
CA GLN A 74 12.65 -11.87 3.38
C GLN A 74 12.41 -10.39 3.16
N ALA A 75 11.54 -10.07 2.20
CA ALA A 75 10.97 -8.74 2.04
C ALA A 75 9.45 -8.82 2.19
N ASP A 76 8.94 -8.13 3.21
CA ASP A 76 7.51 -7.91 3.43
C ASP A 76 7.16 -6.53 2.86
N SER A 77 6.48 -6.51 1.71
CA SER A 77 5.98 -5.27 1.09
C SER A 77 4.47 -5.19 1.23
N LEU A 78 3.98 -4.17 1.91
CA LEU A 78 2.56 -3.79 1.93
C LEU A 78 2.33 -2.70 0.90
N ILE A 79 1.26 -2.83 0.10
CA ILE A 79 0.94 -1.95 -1.02
C ILE A 79 -0.49 -1.46 -0.86
N ALA A 80 -0.72 -0.16 -1.06
CA ALA A 80 -2.05 0.39 -1.21
C ALA A 80 -2.15 1.29 -2.45
N ALA A 81 -3.26 1.15 -3.17
CA ALA A 81 -3.70 2.09 -4.17
C ALA A 81 -5.04 2.70 -3.78
N VAL A 82 -5.22 3.98 -4.09
CA VAL A 82 -6.43 4.74 -3.75
C VAL A 82 -6.88 5.61 -4.91
N ILE A 83 -8.17 5.92 -4.92
CA ILE A 83 -8.73 7.08 -5.61
C ILE A 83 -9.13 8.09 -4.54
N VAL A 84 -8.76 9.36 -4.70
CA VAL A 84 -9.18 10.46 -3.81
C VAL A 84 -9.94 11.55 -4.56
N ASP A 85 -10.93 12.16 -3.90
CA ASP A 85 -11.70 13.29 -4.43
C ASP A 85 -10.92 14.62 -4.39
N ALA A 86 -11.57 15.70 -4.84
CA ALA A 86 -11.02 17.06 -4.81
C ALA A 86 -10.71 17.58 -3.39
N ASN A 87 -11.27 16.98 -2.34
CA ASN A 87 -11.02 17.29 -0.93
C ASN A 87 -9.95 16.38 -0.30
N GLY A 88 -9.36 15.46 -1.08
CA GLY A 88 -8.41 14.46 -0.59
C GLY A 88 -9.05 13.31 0.19
N LYS A 89 -10.37 13.11 0.11
CA LYS A 89 -11.07 11.98 0.72
C LYS A 89 -11.03 10.75 -0.19
N ILE A 90 -10.69 9.60 0.36
CA ILE A 90 -10.61 8.32 -0.35
C ILE A 90 -12.01 7.91 -0.81
N VAL A 91 -12.19 7.64 -2.10
CA VAL A 91 -13.45 7.15 -2.70
C VAL A 91 -13.38 5.68 -3.12
N ASP A 92 -12.16 5.16 -3.33
CA ASP A 92 -11.90 3.74 -3.61
C ASP A 92 -10.51 3.38 -3.06
N CYS A 93 -10.33 2.15 -2.58
CA CYS A 93 -9.07 1.69 -2.00
C CYS A 93 -8.87 0.19 -2.25
N ALA A 94 -7.66 -0.18 -2.68
CA ALA A 94 -7.20 -1.56 -2.79
C ALA A 94 -5.90 -1.73 -1.99
N ILE A 95 -5.76 -2.85 -1.29
CA ILE A 95 -4.59 -3.18 -0.46
C ILE A 95 -4.15 -4.61 -0.78
N ASP A 96 -2.85 -4.82 -0.92
CA ASP A 96 -2.24 -6.14 -1.11
C ASP A 96 -0.88 -6.22 -0.38
N ALA A 97 -0.33 -7.42 -0.22
CA ALA A 97 0.99 -7.61 0.34
C ALA A 97 1.78 -8.72 -0.39
N ALA A 98 3.01 -8.42 -0.77
CA ALA A 98 3.99 -9.42 -1.18
C ALA A 98 4.83 -9.82 0.04
N GLN A 99 4.81 -11.09 0.42
CA GLN A 99 5.73 -11.68 1.41
C GLN A 99 6.69 -12.62 0.68
N THR A 100 7.78 -12.06 0.16
CA THR A 100 8.75 -12.81 -0.62
C THR A 100 9.85 -13.35 0.28
N LYS A 101 10.14 -14.65 0.15
CA LYS A 101 11.11 -15.39 0.97
C LYS A 101 12.10 -16.09 0.05
N VAL A 102 13.38 -15.87 0.29
CA VAL A 102 14.50 -16.43 -0.45
C VAL A 102 15.45 -17.09 0.53
N ASN A 103 15.55 -18.41 0.47
CA ASN A 103 16.41 -19.19 1.34
C ASN A 103 17.83 -19.27 0.79
N PHE A 104 18.80 -19.30 1.70
CA PHE A 104 20.21 -19.54 1.40
C PHE A 104 20.85 -20.39 2.50
N ASN A 105 21.80 -21.25 2.17
CA ASN A 105 22.40 -22.20 3.10
C ASN A 105 23.58 -21.61 3.89
N ALA A 106 24.11 -22.39 4.83
CA ALA A 106 25.28 -22.05 5.65
C ALA A 106 26.61 -21.87 4.88
N TYR A 107 26.60 -22.05 3.55
CA TYR A 107 27.73 -21.76 2.65
C TYR A 107 27.47 -20.51 1.78
N GLY A 108 26.42 -19.74 2.08
CA GLY A 108 26.00 -18.58 1.30
C GLY A 108 25.49 -18.91 -0.11
N GLN A 109 25.05 -20.13 -0.35
CA GLN A 109 24.43 -20.52 -1.63
C GLN A 109 22.92 -20.35 -1.54
N LEU A 110 22.26 -19.98 -2.64
CA LEU A 110 20.80 -19.81 -2.66
C LEU A 110 20.18 -21.21 -2.76
N VAL A 111 19.12 -21.43 -2.00
CA VAL A 111 18.31 -22.66 -1.99
C VAL A 111 16.99 -22.45 -2.72
N THR A 112 16.46 -21.22 -2.71
CA THR A 112 15.33 -20.84 -3.58
C THR A 112 15.82 -20.65 -5.01
N GLU A 113 15.20 -21.35 -5.95
CA GLU A 113 15.52 -21.28 -7.37
C GLU A 113 15.20 -19.91 -7.96
N ARG A 114 16.03 -19.43 -8.90
CA ARG A 114 15.99 -18.04 -9.37
C ARG A 114 14.77 -17.67 -10.20
N ASP A 115 14.11 -18.68 -10.77
CA ASP A 115 12.88 -18.63 -11.55
C ASP A 115 11.62 -18.87 -10.70
N THR A 116 11.74 -18.98 -9.37
CA THR A 116 10.60 -19.12 -8.45
C THR A 116 9.58 -18.00 -8.65
N GLU A 117 8.34 -18.36 -8.98
CA GLU A 117 7.21 -17.43 -9.02
C GLU A 117 6.73 -17.09 -7.60
N PHE A 118 6.61 -15.79 -7.32
CA PHE A 118 6.05 -15.29 -6.06
C PHE A 118 4.65 -14.72 -6.26
N LYS A 119 3.72 -15.15 -5.41
CA LYS A 119 2.34 -14.66 -5.33
C LYS A 119 2.17 -13.69 -4.16
N THR A 120 1.35 -12.67 -4.33
CA THR A 120 0.88 -11.84 -3.21
C THR A 120 -0.13 -12.57 -2.33
N LYS A 121 -0.49 -11.98 -1.18
CA LYS A 121 -1.53 -12.52 -0.31
C LYS A 121 -2.91 -12.50 -0.96
N ASN A 122 -3.21 -11.52 -1.82
CA ASN A 122 -4.46 -11.53 -2.59
C ASN A 122 -4.44 -12.62 -3.67
N GLU A 123 -3.31 -12.84 -4.36
CA GLU A 123 -3.16 -13.92 -5.35
C GLU A 123 -3.17 -15.34 -4.74
N LEU A 124 -2.77 -15.47 -3.47
CA LEU A 124 -2.92 -16.71 -2.70
C LEU A 124 -4.36 -16.89 -2.21
N GLY A 125 -5.07 -15.82 -1.86
CA GLY A 125 -6.44 -15.87 -1.38
C GLY A 125 -6.58 -16.81 -0.17
N ALA A 126 -7.36 -17.89 -0.33
CA ALA A 126 -7.54 -18.92 0.70
C ALA A 126 -6.29 -19.80 0.93
N ASP A 127 -5.38 -19.91 -0.05
CA ASP A 127 -4.14 -20.70 0.08
C ASP A 127 -3.13 -20.02 1.04
N TYR A 128 -3.32 -18.73 1.36
CA TYR A 128 -2.55 -18.08 2.43
C TYR A 128 -2.87 -18.65 3.83
N GLY A 129 -4.08 -19.17 4.02
CA GLY A 129 -4.46 -19.98 5.18
C GLY A 129 -4.57 -19.24 6.53
N MET A 130 -4.66 -17.91 6.52
CA MET A 130 -4.77 -17.09 7.74
C MET A 130 -6.07 -17.33 8.51
N LYS A 131 -7.13 -17.81 7.87
CA LYS A 131 -8.46 -18.04 8.48
C LYS A 131 -8.41 -18.93 9.73
N LYS A 132 -7.41 -19.81 9.84
CA LYS A 132 -7.17 -20.68 11.01
C LYS A 132 -6.57 -19.94 12.22
N ALA A 133 -5.84 -18.84 11.99
CA ALA A 133 -5.22 -18.00 13.01
C ALA A 133 -6.00 -16.70 13.28
N SER A 134 -6.94 -16.34 12.40
CA SER A 134 -7.78 -15.16 12.51
C SER A 134 -8.87 -15.34 13.56
N GLY A 135 -8.87 -14.51 14.61
CA GLY A 135 -9.88 -14.53 15.67
C GLY A 135 -11.30 -14.20 15.20
N ILE A 136 -11.47 -13.69 13.98
CA ILE A 136 -12.76 -13.38 13.33
C ILE A 136 -13.07 -14.33 12.16
N GLY A 137 -12.29 -15.39 11.95
CA GLY A 137 -12.56 -16.40 10.91
C GLY A 137 -12.45 -15.86 9.47
N LYS A 138 -11.65 -14.82 9.25
CA LYS A 138 -11.38 -14.20 7.93
C LYS A 138 -9.97 -14.48 7.46
N GLU A 139 -9.80 -14.70 6.16
CA GLU A 139 -8.50 -14.66 5.49
C GLU A 139 -7.85 -13.27 5.53
N TRP A 140 -6.60 -13.18 5.08
CA TRP A 140 -5.89 -11.90 5.08
C TRP A 140 -6.50 -10.90 4.09
N TYR A 141 -6.87 -11.33 2.88
CA TYR A 141 -7.48 -10.46 1.87
C TYR A 141 -8.85 -9.92 2.34
N GLU A 142 -9.68 -10.76 2.97
CA GLU A 142 -10.98 -10.35 3.57
C GLU A 142 -10.81 -9.30 4.69
N GLN A 143 -9.66 -9.28 5.37
CA GLN A 143 -9.31 -8.30 6.39
C GLN A 143 -8.74 -7.02 5.78
N ALA A 144 -7.91 -7.13 4.75
CA ALA A 144 -7.39 -5.99 3.99
C ALA A 144 -8.50 -5.21 3.28
N GLU A 145 -9.45 -5.91 2.65
CA GLU A 145 -10.69 -5.34 2.10
C GLU A 145 -11.53 -4.68 3.21
N GLY A 146 -11.64 -5.32 4.37
CA GLY A 146 -12.32 -4.76 5.54
C GLY A 146 -11.71 -3.45 6.08
N PHE A 147 -10.40 -3.27 5.96
CA PHE A 147 -9.71 -2.01 6.25
C PHE A 147 -9.88 -0.99 5.11
N ALA A 148 -9.75 -1.42 3.86
CA ALA A 148 -9.94 -0.58 2.67
C ALA A 148 -11.36 0.03 2.61
N ALA A 149 -12.39 -0.75 2.94
CA ALA A 149 -13.76 -0.28 3.08
C ALA A 149 -13.94 0.72 4.25
N TYR A 150 -13.22 0.52 5.36
CA TYR A 150 -13.28 1.41 6.51
C TYR A 150 -12.66 2.79 6.22
N VAL A 151 -11.64 2.90 5.37
CA VAL A 151 -10.98 4.19 5.06
C VAL A 151 -11.73 5.05 4.04
N ILE A 152 -12.76 4.52 3.37
CA ILE A 152 -13.58 5.31 2.44
C ILE A 152 -14.22 6.51 3.16
N GLY A 153 -14.21 7.67 2.48
CA GLY A 153 -14.66 8.96 3.00
C GLY A 153 -13.66 9.67 3.94
N LYS A 154 -12.50 9.07 4.24
CA LYS A 154 -11.45 9.68 5.08
C LYS A 154 -10.35 10.30 4.23
N THR A 155 -9.78 11.39 4.71
CA THR A 155 -8.52 11.99 4.25
C THR A 155 -7.32 11.25 4.83
N ALA A 156 -6.13 11.46 4.28
CA ALA A 156 -4.88 10.90 4.83
C ALA A 156 -4.70 11.23 6.33
N ALA A 157 -5.02 12.47 6.76
CA ALA A 157 -4.96 12.87 8.15
C ALA A 157 -5.98 12.12 9.05
N GLU A 158 -7.21 11.90 8.56
CA GLU A 158 -8.23 11.10 9.25
C GLU A 158 -7.82 9.60 9.31
N VAL A 159 -7.10 9.08 8.31
CA VAL A 159 -6.55 7.71 8.33
C VAL A 159 -5.40 7.59 9.34
N ARG A 160 -4.46 8.56 9.37
CA ARG A 160 -3.38 8.63 10.38
C ARG A 160 -3.92 8.76 11.81
N GLY A 161 -5.14 9.29 11.98
CA GLY A 161 -5.84 9.38 13.26
C GLY A 161 -6.57 8.11 13.71
N ILE A 162 -6.49 6.99 12.97
CA ILE A 162 -7.13 5.73 13.37
C ILE A 162 -6.47 5.18 14.63
N ALA A 163 -7.25 5.03 15.70
CA ALA A 163 -6.75 4.54 16.98
C ALA A 163 -6.30 3.08 16.90
N VAL A 164 -5.14 2.80 17.48
CA VAL A 164 -4.59 1.45 17.72
C VAL A 164 -4.54 1.12 19.20
N ASP A 165 -4.58 -0.16 19.55
CA ASP A 165 -4.33 -0.65 20.91
C ASP A 165 -2.82 -0.81 21.21
N GLU A 166 -2.47 -1.25 22.42
CA GLU A 166 -1.08 -1.42 22.88
C GLU A 166 -0.32 -2.46 22.02
N GLU A 167 -1.04 -3.43 21.45
CA GLU A 167 -0.52 -4.38 20.48
C GLU A 167 -0.49 -3.84 19.04
N GLY A 168 -0.91 -2.60 18.75
CA GLY A 168 -0.89 -2.02 17.40
C GLY A 168 -1.98 -2.57 16.46
N ARG A 169 -3.02 -3.21 16.99
CA ARG A 169 -4.23 -3.63 16.26
C ARG A 169 -5.28 -2.52 16.32
N ALA A 170 -6.37 -2.70 15.58
CA ALA A 170 -7.49 -1.75 15.57
C ALA A 170 -8.02 -1.47 16.98
N GLY A 171 -8.10 -0.20 17.42
CA GLY A 171 -8.63 0.15 18.74
C GLY A 171 -10.16 0.17 18.83
N GLY A 172 -10.83 0.65 17.78
CA GLY A 172 -12.29 0.82 17.72
C GLY A 172 -13.06 -0.47 17.38
N SER A 173 -14.26 -0.65 17.94
CA SER A 173 -15.12 -1.83 17.78
C SER A 173 -15.38 -2.21 16.33
N ASP A 174 -15.67 -1.21 15.50
CA ASP A 174 -16.16 -1.41 14.13
C ASP A 174 -15.05 -1.97 13.25
N LEU A 175 -13.81 -1.53 13.49
CA LEU A 175 -12.61 -2.01 12.80
C LEU A 175 -12.12 -3.34 13.39
N LYS A 176 -12.24 -3.57 14.71
CA LYS A 176 -11.98 -4.88 15.34
C LYS A 176 -12.84 -6.02 14.76
N ALA A 177 -14.03 -5.71 14.25
CA ALA A 177 -14.91 -6.68 13.59
C ALA A 177 -14.47 -7.01 12.14
N THR A 178 -13.59 -6.21 11.53
CA THR A 178 -13.15 -6.42 10.15
C THR A 178 -11.70 -6.88 10.02
N ILE A 179 -10.81 -6.51 10.95
CA ILE A 179 -9.36 -6.79 10.87
C ILE A 179 -8.75 -7.13 12.25
N THR A 180 -7.85 -8.12 12.28
CA THR A 180 -7.17 -8.62 13.51
C THR A 180 -5.64 -8.58 13.46
N VAL A 181 -5.05 -8.26 12.31
CA VAL A 181 -3.62 -7.99 12.20
C VAL A 181 -3.24 -6.64 12.82
N HIS A 182 -1.94 -6.40 12.98
CA HIS A 182 -1.41 -5.07 13.24
C HIS A 182 -1.77 -4.13 12.08
N ILE A 183 -2.28 -2.94 12.38
CA ILE A 183 -2.78 -2.00 11.37
C ILE A 183 -1.92 -0.74 11.20
N GLY A 184 -0.80 -0.61 11.92
CA GLY A 184 0.11 0.53 11.79
C GLY A 184 0.56 0.76 10.35
N ASP A 185 1.11 -0.29 9.70
CA ASP A 185 1.53 -0.19 8.30
C ASP A 185 0.36 0.01 7.33
N PHE A 186 -0.85 -0.51 7.65
CA PHE A 186 -2.06 -0.29 6.86
C PHE A 186 -2.50 1.18 6.89
N ILE A 187 -2.44 1.81 8.06
CA ILE A 187 -2.69 3.24 8.26
C ILE A 187 -1.67 4.05 7.44
N GLU A 188 -0.38 3.75 7.60
CA GLU A 188 0.70 4.50 6.96
C GLU A 188 0.69 4.36 5.43
N VAL A 189 0.52 3.15 4.88
CA VAL A 189 0.54 2.94 3.43
C VAL A 189 -0.67 3.59 2.74
N VAL A 190 -1.86 3.54 3.36
CA VAL A 190 -3.07 4.16 2.79
C VAL A 190 -2.98 5.68 2.86
N ALA A 191 -2.51 6.24 3.98
CA ALA A 191 -2.31 7.68 4.11
C ALA A 191 -1.27 8.20 3.10
N LYS A 192 -0.13 7.49 2.97
CA LYS A 192 0.91 7.80 1.98
C LYS A 192 0.40 7.68 0.54
N ALA A 193 -0.44 6.68 0.23
CA ALA A 193 -1.06 6.55 -1.10
C ALA A 193 -1.98 7.74 -1.41
N ALA A 194 -2.77 8.20 -0.43
CA ALA A 194 -3.64 9.38 -0.58
C ALA A 194 -2.85 10.69 -0.70
N GLU A 195 -1.74 10.83 0.02
CA GLU A 195 -0.81 11.97 -0.09
C GLU A 195 -0.08 12.00 -1.44
N ASN A 196 0.27 10.83 -1.99
CA ASN A 196 0.93 10.65 -3.29
C ASN A 196 -0.01 10.80 -4.51
N ALA A 197 -1.31 11.05 -4.32
CA ALA A 197 -2.29 10.94 -5.38
C ALA A 197 -2.21 12.05 -6.45
N GLN A 198 -2.29 11.66 -7.73
CA GLN A 198 -2.08 12.51 -8.91
C GLN A 198 -3.30 12.52 -9.85
N ASP A 199 -3.55 13.66 -10.51
CA ASP A 199 -4.56 13.76 -11.59
C ASP A 199 -3.99 13.11 -12.85
N LEU A 200 -4.39 11.87 -13.11
CA LEU A 200 -3.87 11.01 -14.18
C LEU A 200 -4.93 10.58 -15.21
N GLY A 201 -6.17 11.07 -15.06
CA GLY A 201 -7.29 10.80 -15.99
C GLY A 201 -8.46 9.97 -15.44
N ALA A 202 -8.37 9.48 -14.20
CA ALA A 202 -9.44 8.71 -13.55
C ALA A 202 -10.74 9.52 -13.35
N ALA A 203 -11.87 8.84 -13.46
CA ALA A 203 -13.19 9.35 -13.08
C ALA A 203 -13.64 8.79 -11.72
N ALA A 204 -14.54 9.49 -11.02
CA ALA A 204 -15.05 9.07 -9.71
C ALA A 204 -15.84 7.75 -9.72
N THR A 205 -16.24 7.28 -10.90
CA THR A 205 -16.92 5.99 -11.12
C THR A 205 -15.96 4.83 -11.36
N ASP A 206 -14.68 5.12 -11.61
CA ASP A 206 -13.68 4.10 -11.90
C ASP A 206 -13.34 3.30 -10.64
N LYS A 207 -12.79 2.10 -10.84
CA LYS A 207 -12.28 1.25 -9.76
C LYS A 207 -10.78 1.08 -9.85
N VAL A 208 -10.10 1.16 -8.70
CA VAL A 208 -8.66 0.96 -8.59
C VAL A 208 -8.34 -0.51 -8.35
N SER A 209 -7.38 -1.04 -9.10
CA SER A 209 -6.82 -2.37 -8.89
C SER A 209 -5.29 -2.32 -8.80
N LEU A 210 -4.75 -3.29 -8.05
CA LEU A 210 -3.32 -3.46 -7.83
C LEU A 210 -2.78 -4.64 -8.64
N GLY A 211 -1.52 -4.55 -9.03
CA GLY A 211 -0.73 -5.69 -9.49
C GLY A 211 0.65 -5.66 -8.85
N THR A 212 1.20 -6.85 -8.56
CA THR A 212 2.59 -7.00 -8.09
C THR A 212 3.25 -8.18 -8.79
N VAL A 213 4.44 -7.98 -9.33
CA VAL A 213 5.33 -9.04 -9.85
C VAL A 213 6.62 -8.97 -9.05
N THR A 214 7.06 -10.10 -8.52
CA THR A 214 8.35 -10.20 -7.83
C THR A 214 9.20 -11.27 -8.49
N ASN A 215 10.45 -10.96 -8.77
CA ASN A 215 11.46 -11.90 -9.26
C ASN A 215 12.74 -11.81 -8.43
N ILE A 216 13.57 -12.84 -8.51
CA ILE A 216 14.87 -12.90 -7.82
C ILE A 216 16.04 -13.23 -8.76
N ALA A 217 15.85 -13.04 -10.08
CA ALA A 217 16.73 -13.54 -11.13
C ALA A 217 18.19 -13.07 -11.00
N ASN A 218 18.39 -11.85 -10.51
CA ASN A 218 19.71 -11.23 -10.32
C ASN A 218 20.45 -11.69 -9.04
N SER A 219 19.84 -12.54 -8.21
CA SER A 219 20.42 -13.00 -6.93
C SER A 219 21.66 -13.86 -7.14
N LYS A 220 22.65 -13.69 -6.25
CA LYS A 220 23.96 -14.34 -6.37
C LYS A 220 24.31 -15.14 -5.12
N HIS A 221 24.96 -16.28 -5.35
CA HIS A 221 25.63 -17.03 -4.30
C HIS A 221 26.84 -16.22 -3.79
N ALA A 222 27.20 -16.42 -2.53
CA ALA A 222 28.47 -15.97 -2.00
C ALA A 222 29.60 -16.88 -2.50
N GLY A 223 30.82 -16.35 -2.47
CA GLY A 223 32.07 -17.02 -2.82
C GLY A 223 33.23 -16.20 -2.26
N ASP A 224 34.18 -15.81 -3.11
CA ASP A 224 35.25 -14.87 -2.73
C ASP A 224 34.72 -13.45 -2.42
N SER A 225 33.50 -13.13 -2.88
CA SER A 225 32.72 -11.95 -2.52
C SER A 225 31.43 -12.34 -1.81
N GLU A 226 30.77 -11.38 -1.16
CA GLU A 226 29.40 -11.55 -0.67
C GLU A 226 28.45 -12.00 -1.79
N GLY A 227 27.48 -12.83 -1.40
CA GLY A 227 26.29 -13.10 -2.18
C GLY A 227 25.18 -12.13 -1.78
N PHE A 228 24.08 -12.16 -2.52
CA PHE A 228 22.87 -11.42 -2.15
C PHE A 228 21.62 -12.05 -2.73
N ALA A 229 20.53 -11.98 -1.98
CA ALA A 229 19.18 -12.11 -2.51
C ALA A 229 18.71 -10.72 -2.96
N GLN A 230 18.48 -10.54 -4.26
CA GLN A 230 17.81 -9.37 -4.79
C GLN A 230 16.35 -9.72 -4.98
N ILE A 231 15.50 -9.26 -4.06
CA ILE A 231 14.06 -9.31 -4.23
C ILE A 231 13.67 -8.04 -4.99
N TYR A 232 13.46 -8.18 -6.30
CA TYR A 232 12.97 -7.10 -7.17
C TYR A 232 11.46 -7.25 -7.27
N SER A 233 10.72 -6.27 -6.76
CA SER A 233 9.26 -6.21 -6.90
C SER A 233 8.86 -5.01 -7.75
N THR A 234 8.04 -5.24 -8.77
CA THR A 234 7.36 -4.22 -9.58
C THR A 234 5.90 -4.15 -9.14
N TYR A 235 5.37 -2.94 -8.96
CA TYR A 235 4.01 -2.66 -8.51
C TYR A 235 3.28 -1.78 -9.52
N THR A 236 1.96 -1.91 -9.61
CA THR A 236 1.12 -0.94 -10.33
C THR A 236 -0.19 -0.68 -9.62
N ALA A 237 -0.66 0.56 -9.73
CA ALA A 237 -2.04 0.96 -9.51
C ALA A 237 -2.65 1.33 -10.86
N VAL A 238 -3.78 0.74 -11.22
CA VAL A 238 -4.56 1.12 -12.41
C VAL A 238 -5.98 1.46 -12.03
N THR A 239 -6.58 2.42 -12.73
CA THR A 239 -8.02 2.62 -12.74
C THR A 239 -8.59 2.26 -14.11
N ARG A 240 -9.81 1.73 -14.14
CA ARG A 240 -10.49 1.30 -15.37
C ARG A 240 -11.84 1.99 -15.53
N ASP A 241 -12.17 2.38 -16.76
CA ASP A 241 -13.54 2.76 -17.13
C ASP A 241 -14.46 1.52 -17.23
N SER A 242 -15.76 1.74 -17.46
CA SER A 242 -16.74 0.66 -17.62
C SER A 242 -16.56 -0.18 -18.89
N ALA A 243 -15.68 0.22 -19.81
CA ALA A 243 -15.29 -0.55 -21.00
C ALA A 243 -13.98 -1.33 -20.79
N GLY A 244 -13.38 -1.27 -19.58
CA GLY A 244 -12.13 -1.96 -19.24
C GLY A 244 -10.88 -1.29 -19.81
N LYS A 245 -10.96 -0.03 -20.24
CA LYS A 245 -9.78 0.76 -20.64
C LYS A 245 -9.14 1.43 -19.43
N ILE A 246 -7.82 1.48 -19.42
CA ILE A 246 -7.03 2.15 -18.38
C ILE A 246 -7.30 3.67 -18.43
N THR A 247 -7.81 4.25 -17.34
CA THR A 247 -8.02 5.71 -17.20
C THR A 247 -6.90 6.39 -16.40
N SER A 248 -6.18 5.64 -15.57
CA SER A 248 -4.95 6.09 -14.91
C SER A 248 -4.06 4.89 -14.62
N CYS A 249 -2.75 5.11 -14.59
CA CYS A 249 -1.74 4.11 -14.31
C CYS A 249 -0.59 4.74 -13.53
N ILE A 250 -0.13 4.08 -12.48
CA ILE A 250 1.13 4.36 -11.77
C ILE A 250 1.92 3.06 -11.74
N ILE A 251 3.21 3.13 -12.02
CA ILE A 251 4.15 2.02 -11.90
C ILE A 251 5.25 2.44 -10.93
N ASP A 252 5.63 1.54 -10.03
CA ASP A 252 6.74 1.68 -9.10
C ASP A 252 7.48 0.35 -8.94
N ALA A 253 8.64 0.35 -8.31
CA ALA A 253 9.37 -0.86 -7.96
C ALA A 253 10.21 -0.68 -6.70
N SER A 254 10.52 -1.77 -6.00
CA SER A 254 11.49 -1.80 -4.90
C SER A 254 12.59 -2.84 -5.21
N GLN A 255 13.79 -2.62 -4.66
CA GLN A 255 14.90 -3.56 -4.74
C GLN A 255 15.41 -3.83 -3.33
N SER A 256 14.92 -4.90 -2.73
CA SER A 256 15.43 -5.38 -1.44
C SER A 256 16.65 -6.26 -1.69
N ASN A 257 17.85 -5.72 -1.50
CA ASN A 257 19.11 -6.47 -1.59
C ASN A 257 19.55 -6.89 -0.18
N ILE A 258 19.44 -8.18 0.13
CA ILE A 258 19.92 -8.76 1.39
C ILE A 258 21.24 -9.48 1.10
N ASN A 259 22.35 -8.88 1.51
CA ASN A 259 23.70 -9.41 1.37
C ASN A 259 24.00 -10.45 2.45
N PHE A 260 24.77 -11.48 2.08
CA PHE A 260 25.28 -12.49 3.01
C PHE A 260 26.67 -13.00 2.59
N ASP A 261 27.48 -13.40 3.57
CA ASP A 261 28.81 -13.95 3.34
C ASP A 261 28.79 -15.46 2.98
N ALA A 262 29.97 -16.02 2.70
CA ALA A 262 30.16 -17.45 2.40
C ALA A 262 29.96 -18.39 3.61
N LYS A 263 29.49 -17.88 4.75
CA LYS A 263 29.04 -18.63 5.94
C LYS A 263 27.54 -18.43 6.20
N GLY A 264 26.83 -17.76 5.29
CA GLY A 264 25.42 -17.41 5.43
C GLY A 264 25.15 -16.39 6.54
N LYS A 265 26.12 -15.54 6.90
CA LYS A 265 25.91 -14.41 7.81
C LYS A 265 25.41 -13.21 7.00
N ILE A 266 24.26 -12.63 7.37
CA ILE A 266 23.74 -11.41 6.75
C ILE A 266 24.62 -10.21 7.15
N SER A 267 24.94 -9.37 6.16
CA SER A 267 25.70 -8.13 6.34
C SER A 267 24.91 -6.86 6.05
N THR A 268 23.77 -6.95 5.34
CA THR A 268 22.81 -5.83 5.19
C THR A 268 22.24 -5.43 6.56
N ASP A 269 22.09 -4.13 6.80
CA ASP A 269 21.27 -3.63 7.92
C ASP A 269 19.79 -3.92 7.63
N ILE A 270 19.29 -5.02 8.18
CA ILE A 270 17.90 -5.45 8.02
C ILE A 270 16.88 -4.59 8.79
N SER A 271 17.34 -3.61 9.57
CA SER A 271 16.47 -2.62 10.23
C SER A 271 16.24 -1.35 9.39
N ALA A 272 17.03 -1.15 8.33
CA ALA A 272 16.91 0.00 7.46
C ALA A 272 15.63 -0.06 6.60
N PRO A 273 14.94 1.08 6.37
CA PRO A 273 13.78 1.14 5.50
C PRO A 273 14.19 0.94 4.03
N VAL A 274 13.41 0.16 3.28
CA VAL A 274 13.59 0.00 1.83
C VAL A 274 12.63 0.95 1.11
N ALA A 275 13.18 2.02 0.52
CA ALA A 275 12.43 2.97 -0.29
C ALA A 275 12.12 2.40 -1.69
N SER A 276 10.98 2.79 -2.26
CA SER A 276 10.68 2.49 -3.68
C SER A 276 11.50 3.36 -4.64
N LYS A 277 11.52 3.03 -5.92
CA LYS A 277 12.22 3.82 -6.94
C LYS A 277 11.58 5.18 -7.18
N ASN A 278 10.26 5.30 -7.05
CA ASN A 278 9.60 6.60 -7.10
C ASN A 278 9.91 7.44 -5.85
N GLU A 279 10.07 6.81 -4.67
CA GLU A 279 10.45 7.48 -3.43
C GLU A 279 11.92 7.93 -3.42
N LEU A 280 12.82 7.14 -4.02
CA LEU A 280 14.21 7.52 -4.26
C LEU A 280 14.32 8.65 -5.29
N GLY A 281 13.50 8.64 -6.34
CA GLY A 281 13.55 9.63 -7.41
C GLY A 281 14.96 9.73 -8.03
N ASP A 282 15.51 10.94 -8.06
CA ASP A 282 16.89 11.21 -8.51
C ASP A 282 17.98 10.51 -7.68
N ALA A 283 17.69 10.10 -6.44
CA ALA A 283 18.65 9.37 -5.61
C ALA A 283 18.88 7.92 -6.09
N TYR A 284 17.99 7.37 -6.93
CA TYR A 284 18.23 6.08 -7.60
C TYR A 284 19.36 6.17 -8.65
N GLY A 285 19.57 7.35 -9.25
CA GLY A 285 20.76 7.69 -10.04
C GLY A 285 20.87 7.05 -11.43
N MET A 286 19.76 6.55 -11.99
CA MET A 286 19.71 5.92 -13.31
C MET A 286 20.01 6.87 -14.47
N LYS A 287 19.87 8.20 -14.30
CA LYS A 287 20.21 9.21 -15.33
C LYS A 287 21.59 9.02 -15.95
N LYS A 288 22.54 8.46 -15.21
CA LYS A 288 23.92 8.17 -15.67
C LYS A 288 24.03 6.95 -16.60
N ALA A 289 23.14 5.98 -16.46
CA ALA A 289 23.09 4.75 -17.26
C ALA A 289 22.01 4.80 -18.36
N SER A 290 21.06 5.73 -18.25
CA SER A 290 19.99 5.95 -19.22
C SER A 290 20.50 6.63 -20.48
N SER A 291 20.38 5.97 -21.63
CA SER A 291 20.76 6.53 -22.94
C SER A 291 19.92 7.73 -23.36
N ILE A 292 18.76 7.96 -22.72
CA ILE A 292 17.89 9.12 -22.90
C ILE A 292 17.98 10.14 -21.74
N GLY A 293 18.93 9.97 -20.81
CA GLY A 293 19.16 10.92 -19.72
C GLY A 293 18.02 11.07 -18.71
N LYS A 294 17.14 10.05 -18.60
CA LYS A 294 16.00 10.01 -17.67
C LYS A 294 16.21 9.04 -16.52
N GLU A 295 15.67 9.38 -15.35
CA GLU A 295 15.58 8.44 -14.23
C GLU A 295 14.63 7.28 -14.51
N TRP A 296 14.67 6.27 -13.65
CA TRP A 296 13.77 5.12 -13.74
C TRP A 296 12.30 5.52 -13.59
N TYR A 297 11.98 6.39 -12.62
CA TYR A 297 10.60 6.83 -12.36
C TYR A 297 10.01 7.61 -13.54
N GLU A 298 10.83 8.42 -14.22
CA GLU A 298 10.41 9.18 -15.42
C GLU A 298 10.05 8.25 -16.59
N GLN A 299 10.77 7.12 -16.71
CA GLN A 299 10.51 6.11 -17.73
C GLN A 299 9.31 5.22 -17.37
N ALA A 300 9.17 4.83 -16.10
CA ALA A 300 7.98 4.14 -15.60
C ALA A 300 6.71 4.98 -15.81
N ALA A 301 6.76 6.29 -15.51
CA ALA A 301 5.67 7.23 -15.76
C ALA A 301 5.37 7.41 -17.26
N ALA A 302 6.39 7.40 -18.13
CA ALA A 302 6.19 7.45 -19.58
C ALA A 302 5.48 6.18 -20.12
N PHE A 303 5.86 4.99 -19.65
CA PHE A 303 5.17 3.74 -19.97
C PHE A 303 3.73 3.74 -19.43
N ALA A 304 3.54 4.16 -18.17
CA ALA A 304 2.22 4.29 -17.55
C ALA A 304 1.28 5.21 -18.35
N LYS A 305 1.79 6.34 -18.84
CA LYS A 305 1.05 7.24 -19.74
C LYS A 305 0.76 6.61 -21.11
N TYR A 306 1.69 5.84 -21.66
CA TYR A 306 1.50 5.16 -22.95
C TYR A 306 0.38 4.12 -22.92
N VAL A 307 0.18 3.43 -21.78
CA VAL A 307 -0.91 2.44 -21.63
C VAL A 307 -2.27 3.04 -21.30
N THR A 308 -2.36 4.32 -20.94
CA THR A 308 -3.65 5.01 -20.74
C THR A 308 -4.49 4.97 -22.03
N GLY A 309 -5.78 4.64 -21.90
CA GLY A 309 -6.72 4.41 -23.00
C GLY A 309 -6.65 3.02 -23.63
N LYS A 310 -5.70 2.16 -23.23
CA LYS A 310 -5.60 0.77 -23.70
C LYS A 310 -6.39 -0.20 -22.79
N THR A 311 -6.84 -1.29 -23.38
CA THR A 311 -7.39 -2.49 -22.71
C THR A 311 -6.28 -3.48 -22.34
N ALA A 312 -6.61 -4.48 -21.51
CA ALA A 312 -5.69 -5.58 -21.16
C ALA A 312 -5.06 -6.27 -22.39
N SER A 313 -5.86 -6.53 -23.44
CA SER A 313 -5.38 -7.16 -24.68
C SER A 313 -4.41 -6.26 -25.46
N GLU A 314 -4.70 -4.96 -25.53
CA GLU A 314 -3.82 -3.97 -26.16
C GLU A 314 -2.48 -3.82 -25.40
N VAL A 315 -2.48 -3.93 -24.06
CA VAL A 315 -1.25 -3.94 -23.24
C VAL A 315 -0.46 -5.24 -23.42
N ALA A 316 -1.13 -6.40 -23.43
CA ALA A 316 -0.48 -7.68 -23.70
C ALA A 316 0.19 -7.71 -25.08
N GLY A 317 -0.44 -7.07 -26.08
CA GLY A 317 0.06 -6.92 -27.44
C GLY A 317 1.21 -5.93 -27.65
N ILE A 318 1.71 -5.23 -26.62
CA ILE A 318 2.87 -4.32 -26.75
C ILE A 318 4.11 -5.13 -27.12
N SER A 319 4.61 -4.94 -28.33
CA SER A 319 5.82 -5.63 -28.82
C SER A 319 7.06 -5.24 -28.02
N VAL A 320 7.90 -6.23 -27.74
CA VAL A 320 9.24 -6.07 -27.18
C VAL A 320 10.27 -6.76 -28.09
N ASP A 321 11.52 -6.32 -28.05
CA ASP A 321 12.63 -7.00 -28.72
C ASP A 321 13.20 -8.14 -27.86
N GLU A 322 14.23 -8.83 -28.36
CA GLU A 322 14.84 -10.00 -27.71
C GLU A 322 15.47 -9.67 -26.34
N GLU A 323 15.85 -8.41 -26.11
CA GLU A 323 16.33 -7.93 -24.81
C GLU A 323 15.16 -7.63 -23.86
N GLY A 324 13.92 -7.51 -24.35
CA GLY A 324 12.74 -7.15 -23.55
C GLY A 324 12.51 -5.64 -23.43
N LEU A 325 13.17 -4.83 -24.28
CA LEU A 325 12.91 -3.40 -24.43
C LEU A 325 11.67 -3.23 -25.34
N ALA A 326 10.91 -2.15 -25.18
CA ALA A 326 9.76 -1.85 -26.04
C ALA A 326 10.19 -1.77 -27.51
N ALA A 327 9.55 -2.46 -28.45
CA ALA A 327 9.95 -2.44 -29.86
C ALA A 327 9.45 -1.19 -30.62
N ASP A 328 8.38 -0.56 -30.13
CA ASP A 328 7.76 0.65 -30.68
C ASP A 328 8.69 1.87 -30.55
N THR A 329 8.86 2.65 -31.62
CA THR A 329 9.82 3.76 -31.68
C THR A 329 9.47 4.93 -30.77
N ASP A 330 8.18 5.23 -30.60
CA ASP A 330 7.72 6.35 -29.78
C ASP A 330 7.85 5.99 -28.29
N LEU A 331 7.64 4.71 -27.97
CA LEU A 331 7.92 4.17 -26.64
C LEU A 331 9.44 4.12 -26.38
N LYS A 332 10.29 3.66 -27.32
CA LYS A 332 11.77 3.70 -27.19
C LYS A 332 12.30 5.12 -26.95
N ALA A 333 11.70 6.14 -27.58
CA ALA A 333 12.09 7.54 -27.40
C ALA A 333 11.84 8.07 -25.96
N SER A 334 11.06 7.35 -25.16
CA SER A 334 10.70 7.77 -23.80
C SER A 334 11.00 6.76 -22.69
N VAL A 335 11.25 5.49 -23.05
CA VAL A 335 11.49 4.34 -22.18
C VAL A 335 12.58 3.44 -22.81
N THR A 336 13.74 3.35 -22.16
CA THR A 336 14.87 2.51 -22.59
C THR A 336 15.21 1.41 -21.58
N ILE A 337 14.31 1.15 -20.63
CA ILE A 337 14.37 0.03 -19.68
C ILE A 337 13.56 -1.16 -20.20
N HIS A 338 13.86 -2.36 -19.69
CA HIS A 338 13.05 -3.54 -19.91
C HIS A 338 11.61 -3.29 -19.44
N VAL A 339 10.64 -3.60 -20.30
CA VAL A 339 9.20 -3.40 -20.02
C VAL A 339 8.45 -4.71 -19.78
N GLY A 340 9.15 -5.84 -19.74
CA GLY A 340 8.56 -7.16 -19.45
C GLY A 340 7.76 -7.17 -18.14
N ASP A 341 8.39 -6.78 -17.03
CA ASP A 341 7.72 -6.68 -15.73
C ASP A 341 6.59 -5.64 -15.71
N PHE A 342 6.69 -4.55 -16.51
CA PHE A 342 5.62 -3.57 -16.64
C PHE A 342 4.38 -4.15 -17.34
N LYS A 343 4.58 -5.00 -18.37
CA LYS A 343 3.48 -5.74 -18.98
C LYS A 343 2.89 -6.77 -18.02
N SER A 344 3.73 -7.54 -17.33
CA SER A 344 3.30 -8.59 -16.39
C SER A 344 2.54 -8.04 -15.18
N VAL A 345 2.98 -6.91 -14.61
CA VAL A 345 2.31 -6.28 -13.46
C VAL A 345 0.95 -5.70 -13.86
N LEU A 346 0.85 -5.12 -15.06
CA LEU A 346 -0.42 -4.68 -15.62
C LEU A 346 -1.35 -5.85 -15.94
N ALA A 347 -0.84 -6.97 -16.47
CA ALA A 347 -1.65 -8.15 -16.71
C ALA A 347 -2.31 -8.67 -15.43
N LYS A 348 -1.60 -8.68 -14.30
CA LYS A 348 -2.18 -8.99 -12.98
C LYS A 348 -3.22 -7.96 -12.53
N ALA A 349 -2.94 -6.66 -12.69
CA ALA A 349 -3.85 -5.60 -12.25
C ALA A 349 -5.11 -5.46 -13.13
N LEU A 350 -5.10 -6.00 -14.35
CA LEU A 350 -6.17 -5.91 -15.35
C LEU A 350 -6.98 -7.21 -15.51
N ALA A 351 -6.64 -8.25 -14.76
CA ALA A 351 -7.52 -9.40 -14.53
C ALA A 351 -8.82 -9.00 -13.79
#